data_AF-A0A3M1AYR2-F1
#
_entry.id   AF-A0A3M1AYR2-F1
#
_cell.length_a   1.000
_cell.length_b   1.000
_cell.length_c   1.000
_cell.angle_alpha   90.00
_cell.angle_beta   90.00
_cell.angle_gamma   90.00
#
_symmetry.space_group_name_H-M   'P 1'
#
loop_
_entity.id
_entity.type
_entity.pdbx_description
1 polymer ?
#
loop_
_entity_poly.entity_id
_entity_poly.type
_entity_poly.pdbx_seq_one_letter_code
_entity_poly.pdbx_strand_id
1 'polypeptide(L)'
;WSEEATVVQDDLEELLRFAMEHLPAFRVLPVNVKAQDDPAEELRSMLEQLDHWLVTMTQAGFSAQAVLDHSQVLLTVNSNYFVSLCKFRAARMLFNHLAEVWKAPAGKPFFDAAFVAYPQGDSPYNHLIQATTQAISAIAGGADRLTVLPADVQNPAKEEGSPTFRRMARNLHHILRSESYMEAVADPAAGSYFFEDLTEKLAAETWRRFTEGK
;
A
#
# COMPACT_ATOMS: atom_id res chain seq x y z
N TRP A 1 -18.25 -23.03 -3.17
CA TRP A 1 -16.92 -22.93 -2.52
C TRP A 1 -15.77 -23.52 -3.34
N SER A 2 -15.82 -24.76 -3.86
CA SER A 2 -14.73 -25.29 -4.73
C SER A 2 -14.83 -24.84 -6.19
N GLU A 3 -16.02 -24.88 -6.80
CA GLU A 3 -16.20 -24.48 -8.21
C GLU A 3 -16.02 -22.97 -8.42
N GLU A 4 -16.61 -22.12 -7.58
CA GLU A 4 -16.47 -20.65 -7.68
C GLU A 4 -15.03 -20.16 -7.50
N ALA A 5 -14.25 -20.78 -6.59
CA ALA A 5 -12.86 -20.41 -6.38
C ALA A 5 -11.97 -20.82 -7.58
N THR A 6 -12.33 -21.90 -8.27
CA THR A 6 -11.61 -22.38 -9.46
C THR A 6 -11.89 -21.46 -10.66
N VAL A 7 -13.15 -21.06 -10.87
CA VAL A 7 -13.53 -20.14 -11.95
C VAL A 7 -12.87 -18.77 -11.77
N VAL A 8 -12.84 -18.23 -10.55
CA VAL A 8 -12.17 -16.95 -10.27
C VAL A 8 -10.66 -17.03 -10.51
N GLN A 9 -10.05 -18.19 -10.29
CA GLN A 9 -8.63 -18.41 -10.56
C GLN A 9 -8.34 -18.50 -12.07
N ASP A 10 -9.12 -19.29 -12.80
CA ASP A 10 -8.98 -19.44 -14.27
C ASP A 10 -9.16 -18.09 -14.99
N ASP A 11 -10.15 -17.30 -14.59
CA ASP A 11 -10.38 -15.94 -15.11
C ASP A 11 -9.19 -15.00 -14.84
N LEU A 12 -8.54 -15.15 -13.67
CA LEU A 12 -7.40 -14.31 -13.28
C LEU A 12 -6.13 -14.67 -14.06
N GLU A 13 -5.93 -15.95 -14.36
CA GLU A 13 -4.84 -16.42 -15.21
C GLU A 13 -4.98 -15.90 -16.65
N GLU A 14 -6.20 -15.93 -17.20
CA GLU A 14 -6.49 -15.34 -18.51
C GLU A 14 -6.26 -13.83 -18.50
N LEU A 15 -6.73 -13.13 -17.45
CA LEU A 15 -6.56 -11.69 -17.30
C LEU A 15 -5.08 -11.29 -17.18
N LEU A 16 -4.27 -12.05 -16.44
CA LEU A 16 -2.83 -11.81 -16.31
C LEU A 16 -2.14 -12.00 -17.66
N ARG A 17 -2.47 -13.07 -18.40
CA ARG A 17 -1.93 -13.30 -19.74
C ARG A 17 -2.29 -12.15 -20.69
N PHE A 18 -3.55 -11.73 -20.68
CA PHE A 18 -4.03 -10.58 -21.46
C PHE A 18 -3.29 -9.29 -21.08
N ALA A 19 -3.11 -9.03 -19.79
CA ALA A 19 -2.40 -7.84 -19.31
C ALA A 19 -0.93 -7.86 -19.74
N MET A 20 -0.25 -9.00 -19.68
CA MET A 20 1.12 -9.12 -20.14
C MET A 20 1.26 -8.83 -21.65
N GLU A 21 0.30 -9.26 -22.47
CA GLU A 21 0.34 -9.09 -23.93
C GLU A 21 -0.10 -7.70 -24.39
N HIS A 22 -1.12 -7.13 -23.76
CA HIS A 22 -1.79 -5.92 -24.26
C HIS A 22 -1.66 -4.70 -23.34
N LEU A 23 -1.43 -4.90 -22.03
CA LEU A 23 -1.46 -3.85 -21.02
C LEU A 23 -0.30 -4.00 -20.01
N PRO A 24 0.97 -3.92 -20.44
CA PRO A 24 2.12 -4.24 -19.59
C PRO A 24 2.28 -3.34 -18.35
N ALA A 25 1.62 -2.18 -18.33
CA ALA A 25 1.61 -1.28 -17.18
C ALA A 25 0.41 -1.49 -16.22
N PHE A 26 -0.52 -2.39 -16.56
CA PHE A 26 -1.72 -2.65 -15.78
C PHE A 26 -1.49 -3.75 -14.75
N ARG A 27 -1.91 -3.51 -13.51
CA ARG A 27 -1.69 -4.42 -12.38
C ARG A 27 -3.00 -5.12 -12.06
N VAL A 28 -3.03 -6.43 -12.28
CA VAL A 28 -4.24 -7.25 -12.15
C VAL A 28 -4.30 -8.00 -10.83
N LEU A 29 -3.19 -8.09 -10.09
CA LEU A 29 -3.09 -8.85 -8.84
C LEU A 29 -3.13 -7.90 -7.65
N PRO A 30 -4.31 -7.65 -7.05
CA PRO A 30 -4.42 -6.80 -5.87
C PRO A 30 -3.90 -7.52 -4.63
N VAL A 31 -3.17 -6.79 -3.80
CA VAL A 31 -2.83 -7.15 -2.43
C VAL A 31 -3.45 -6.10 -1.54
N ASN A 32 -4.65 -6.40 -1.05
CA ASN A 32 -5.48 -5.46 -0.31
C ASN A 32 -5.34 -5.75 1.18
N VAL A 33 -4.51 -4.97 1.85
CA VAL A 33 -4.33 -5.12 3.29
C VAL A 33 -5.40 -4.34 4.04
N LYS A 34 -6.02 -5.00 5.03
CA LYS A 34 -6.98 -4.34 5.92
C LYS A 34 -6.23 -3.49 6.95
N ALA A 35 -6.87 -2.43 7.41
CA ALA A 35 -6.31 -1.60 8.49
C ALA A 35 -6.04 -2.45 9.73
N GLN A 36 -4.83 -2.36 10.26
CA GLN A 36 -4.40 -2.98 11.51
C GLN A 36 -3.81 -1.90 12.42
N ASP A 37 -3.95 -2.09 13.74
CA ASP A 37 -3.29 -1.22 14.70
C ASP A 37 -1.78 -1.49 14.76
N ASP A 38 -1.39 -2.76 14.63
CA ASP A 38 0.00 -3.19 14.58
C ASP A 38 0.55 -3.09 13.13
N PRO A 39 1.50 -2.19 12.84
CA PRO A 39 2.08 -2.05 11.51
C PRO A 39 2.82 -3.30 11.03
N ALA A 40 3.39 -4.11 11.95
CA ALA A 40 4.10 -5.34 11.56
C ALA A 40 3.11 -6.41 11.09
N GLU A 41 1.92 -6.46 11.69
CA GLU A 41 0.85 -7.38 11.30
C GLU A 41 0.26 -7.01 9.93
N GLU A 42 0.14 -5.73 9.64
CA GLU A 42 -0.26 -5.24 8.32
C GLU A 42 0.74 -5.66 7.23
N LEU A 43 2.04 -5.44 7.47
CA LEU A 43 3.09 -5.85 6.54
C LEU A 43 3.20 -7.38 6.42
N ARG A 44 2.90 -8.13 7.48
CA ARG A 44 2.82 -9.59 7.44
C ARG A 44 1.70 -10.04 6.50
N SER A 45 0.50 -9.46 6.64
CA SER A 45 -0.62 -9.77 5.75
C SER A 45 -0.35 -9.40 4.28
N MET A 46 0.40 -8.31 4.04
CA MET A 46 0.91 -7.98 2.71
C MET A 46 1.76 -9.13 2.13
N LEU A 47 2.74 -9.62 2.90
CA LEU A 47 3.63 -10.70 2.47
C LEU A 47 2.90 -12.01 2.25
N GLU A 48 1.95 -12.36 3.11
CA GLU A 48 1.13 -13.57 2.97
C GLU A 48 0.30 -13.56 1.69
N GLN A 49 -0.32 -12.42 1.35
CA GLN A 49 -1.08 -12.28 0.10
C GLN A 49 -0.17 -12.30 -1.13
N LEU A 50 0.99 -11.65 -1.08
CA LEU A 50 1.98 -11.70 -2.18
C LEU A 50 2.51 -13.12 -2.38
N ASP A 51 2.88 -13.81 -1.30
CA ASP A 51 3.37 -15.18 -1.34
C ASP A 51 2.30 -16.13 -1.87
N HIS A 52 1.04 -15.93 -1.50
CA HIS A 52 -0.09 -16.65 -2.08
C HIS A 52 -0.17 -16.45 -3.59
N TRP A 53 -0.08 -15.21 -4.09
CA TRP A 53 -0.06 -14.97 -5.55
C TRP A 53 1.13 -15.61 -6.24
N LEU A 54 2.31 -15.56 -5.62
CA LEU A 54 3.51 -16.19 -6.17
C LEU A 54 3.34 -17.71 -6.26
N VAL A 55 2.86 -18.38 -5.21
CA VAL A 55 2.61 -19.83 -5.23
C VAL A 55 1.58 -20.20 -6.31
N THR A 56 0.42 -19.56 -6.30
CA THR A 56 -0.69 -19.92 -7.20
C THR A 56 -0.33 -19.68 -8.67
N MET A 57 0.23 -18.51 -9.00
CA MET A 57 0.51 -18.14 -10.39
C MET A 57 1.75 -18.85 -10.95
N THR A 58 2.75 -19.17 -10.11
CA THR A 58 3.89 -19.98 -10.58
C THR A 58 3.50 -21.43 -10.83
N GLN A 59 2.55 -21.99 -10.07
CA GLN A 59 1.96 -23.30 -10.37
C GLN A 59 1.20 -23.30 -11.71
N ALA A 60 0.59 -22.17 -12.08
CA ALA A 60 -0.05 -21.96 -13.38
C ALA A 60 0.96 -21.68 -14.54
N GLY A 61 2.26 -21.62 -14.24
CA GLY A 61 3.32 -21.48 -15.25
C GLY A 61 3.76 -20.04 -15.53
N PHE A 62 3.31 -19.05 -14.76
CA PHE A 62 3.84 -17.68 -14.84
C PHE A 62 5.18 -17.57 -14.11
N SER A 63 6.04 -16.66 -14.57
CA SER A 63 7.28 -16.35 -13.84
C SER A 63 6.97 -15.52 -12.59
N ALA A 64 7.74 -15.72 -11.51
CA ALA A 64 7.61 -14.90 -10.29
C ALA A 64 7.75 -13.39 -10.60
N GLN A 65 8.61 -13.02 -11.54
CA GLN A 65 8.77 -11.63 -11.98
C GLN A 65 7.47 -11.05 -12.55
N ALA A 66 6.78 -11.80 -13.42
CA ALA A 66 5.51 -11.35 -14.01
C ALA A 66 4.44 -11.13 -12.92
N VAL A 67 4.38 -12.03 -11.93
CA VAL A 67 3.45 -11.90 -10.79
C VAL A 67 3.74 -10.61 -10.01
N LEU A 68 5.01 -10.35 -9.69
CA LEU A 68 5.41 -9.16 -8.94
C LEU A 68 5.15 -7.87 -9.73
N ASP A 69 5.46 -7.83 -11.03
CA ASP A 69 5.27 -6.65 -11.89
C ASP A 69 3.79 -6.28 -12.07
N HIS A 70 2.92 -7.29 -12.08
CA HIS A 70 1.48 -7.11 -12.19
C HIS A 70 0.76 -7.07 -10.82
N SER A 71 1.52 -7.02 -9.72
CA SER A 71 0.97 -6.85 -8.37
C SER A 71 0.83 -5.37 -8.00
N GLN A 72 -0.27 -5.03 -7.33
CA GLN A 72 -0.50 -3.73 -6.70
C GLN A 72 -0.79 -3.93 -5.22
N VAL A 73 -0.10 -3.19 -4.36
CA VAL A 73 -0.22 -3.36 -2.91
C VAL A 73 -0.90 -2.15 -2.31
N LEU A 74 -2.04 -2.35 -1.66
CA LEU A 74 -2.73 -1.35 -0.87
C LEU A 74 -2.34 -1.47 0.61
N LEU A 75 -1.66 -0.44 1.10
CA LEU A 75 -1.37 -0.25 2.52
C LEU A 75 -2.22 0.88 3.08
N THR A 76 -2.54 0.77 4.36
CA THR A 76 -3.30 1.80 5.07
C THR A 76 -2.37 2.87 5.64
N VAL A 77 -2.90 4.06 5.91
CA VAL A 77 -2.14 5.15 6.53
C VAL A 77 -2.79 5.52 7.84
N ASN A 78 -2.06 5.29 8.93
CA ASN A 78 -2.54 5.54 10.29
C ASN A 78 -2.20 6.96 10.74
N SER A 79 -2.73 7.38 11.89
CA SER A 79 -2.53 8.73 12.43
C SER A 79 -1.07 9.03 12.81
N ASN A 80 -0.27 8.00 13.08
CA ASN A 80 1.14 8.15 13.41
C ASN A 80 1.97 8.39 12.13
N TYR A 81 2.46 9.63 12.00
CA TYR A 81 3.28 10.09 10.88
C TYR A 81 4.52 9.22 10.68
N PHE A 82 5.30 9.02 11.75
CA PHE A 82 6.61 8.36 11.68
C PHE A 82 6.47 6.89 11.33
N VAL A 83 5.53 6.19 11.98
CA VAL A 83 5.28 4.78 11.73
C VAL A 83 4.76 4.57 10.31
N SER A 84 3.86 5.41 9.83
CA SER A 84 3.32 5.28 8.47
C SER A 84 4.42 5.48 7.42
N LEU A 85 5.29 6.47 7.60
CA LEU A 85 6.44 6.69 6.72
C LEU A 85 7.36 5.46 6.70
N CYS A 86 7.80 4.99 7.87
CA CYS A 86 8.67 3.81 7.97
C CYS A 86 8.00 2.53 7.46
N LYS A 87 6.68 2.42 7.57
CA LYS A 87 5.92 1.25 7.08
C LYS A 87 6.03 1.11 5.56
N PHE A 88 5.88 2.19 4.79
CA PHE A 88 6.06 2.11 3.33
C PHE A 88 7.52 1.81 2.94
N ARG A 89 8.49 2.37 3.68
CA ARG A 89 9.92 2.04 3.47
C ARG A 89 10.19 0.56 3.76
N ALA A 90 9.70 0.05 4.88
CA ALA A 90 9.82 -1.35 5.27
C ALA A 90 9.09 -2.28 4.28
N ALA A 91 7.90 -1.89 3.81
CA ALA A 91 7.17 -2.65 2.79
C ALA A 91 7.99 -2.85 1.52
N ARG A 92 8.69 -1.81 1.06
CA ARG A 92 9.56 -1.88 -0.12
C ARG A 92 10.74 -2.82 0.10
N MET A 93 11.37 -2.77 1.28
CA MET A 93 12.45 -3.69 1.65
C MET A 93 11.95 -5.14 1.67
N LEU A 94 10.82 -5.39 2.31
CA LEU A 94 10.22 -6.72 2.44
C LEU A 94 9.75 -7.28 1.09
N PHE A 95 9.19 -6.44 0.22
CA PHE A 95 8.80 -6.84 -1.13
C PHE A 95 10.01 -7.34 -1.93
N ASN A 96 11.11 -6.57 -1.91
CA ASN A 96 12.34 -6.96 -2.61
C ASN A 96 12.98 -8.21 -1.98
N HIS A 97 12.96 -8.32 -0.66
CA HIS A 97 13.44 -9.51 0.03
C HIS A 97 12.62 -10.75 -0.32
N LEU A 98 11.29 -10.62 -0.46
CA LEU A 98 10.43 -11.71 -0.96
C LEU A 98 10.76 -12.05 -2.43
N ALA A 99 10.99 -11.05 -3.28
CA ALA A 99 11.41 -11.26 -4.67
C ALA A 99 12.72 -12.07 -4.76
N GLU A 100 13.69 -11.76 -3.90
CA GLU A 100 14.97 -12.49 -3.80
C GLU A 100 14.77 -13.97 -3.43
N VAL A 101 13.88 -14.26 -2.46
CA VAL A 101 13.53 -15.65 -2.09
C VAL A 101 12.97 -16.41 -3.29
N TRP A 102 12.17 -15.75 -4.12
CA TRP A 102 11.60 -16.30 -5.35
C TRP A 102 12.53 -16.23 -6.58
N LYS A 103 13.78 -15.80 -6.39
CA LYS A 103 14.79 -15.61 -7.45
C LYS A 103 14.33 -14.69 -8.58
N ALA A 104 13.44 -13.74 -8.27
CA ALA A 104 13.03 -12.68 -9.16
C ALA A 104 13.95 -11.46 -8.97
N PRO A 105 14.35 -10.76 -10.04
CA PRO A 105 15.02 -9.47 -9.94
C PRO A 105 14.27 -8.48 -9.03
N ALA A 106 15.02 -7.62 -8.35
CA ALA A 106 14.42 -6.54 -7.58
C ALA A 106 13.62 -5.61 -8.51
N GLY A 107 12.33 -5.48 -8.22
CA GLY A 107 11.40 -4.65 -8.98
C GLY A 107 11.11 -3.31 -8.32
N LYS A 108 10.27 -2.50 -8.97
CA LYS A 108 9.65 -1.33 -8.34
C LYS A 108 8.22 -1.71 -7.93
N PRO A 109 7.96 -2.11 -6.67
CA PRO A 109 6.60 -2.34 -6.22
C PRO A 109 5.78 -1.07 -6.32
N PHE A 110 4.50 -1.25 -6.62
CA PHE A 110 3.51 -0.17 -6.68
C PHE A 110 2.65 -0.18 -5.43
N PHE A 111 2.79 0.88 -4.63
CA PHE A 111 2.06 1.02 -3.37
C PHE A 111 0.94 2.04 -3.49
N ASP A 112 -0.28 1.57 -3.22
CA ASP A 112 -1.44 2.39 -2.96
C ASP A 112 -1.52 2.70 -1.47
N ALA A 113 -1.76 3.96 -1.13
CA ALA A 113 -2.00 4.43 0.22
C ALA A 113 -3.47 4.78 0.41
N ALA A 114 -4.18 4.00 1.25
CA ALA A 114 -5.55 4.29 1.67
C ALA A 114 -5.59 4.84 3.09
N PHE A 115 -6.30 5.95 3.29
CA PHE A 115 -6.35 6.56 4.61
C PHE A 115 -7.37 5.88 5.49
N VAL A 116 -7.00 5.65 6.75
CA VAL A 116 -7.95 5.24 7.77
C VAL A 116 -8.59 6.50 8.32
N ALA A 117 -9.92 6.61 8.18
CA ALA A 117 -10.69 7.68 8.80
C ALA A 117 -10.85 7.36 10.29
N TYR A 118 -10.20 8.13 11.16
CA TYR A 118 -10.36 8.01 12.60
C TYR A 118 -11.42 8.98 13.10
N PRO A 119 -12.35 8.59 13.98
CA PRO A 119 -13.32 9.51 14.53
C PRO A 119 -12.61 10.54 15.43
N GLN A 120 -12.52 11.79 14.98
CA GLN A 120 -11.87 12.87 15.73
C GLN A 120 -12.86 13.98 16.09
N GLY A 121 -13.56 13.77 17.20
CA GLY A 121 -14.45 14.77 17.81
C GLY A 121 -15.60 15.23 16.92
N ASP A 122 -16.22 16.35 17.28
CA ASP A 122 -17.46 16.81 16.63
C ASP A 122 -17.24 17.52 15.27
N SER A 123 -15.99 17.85 14.91
CA SER A 123 -15.69 18.70 13.76
C SER A 123 -14.99 17.95 12.62
N PRO A 124 -15.59 17.88 11.41
CA PRO A 124 -14.94 17.26 10.25
C PRO A 124 -13.65 17.99 9.84
N TYR A 125 -13.48 19.27 10.20
CA TYR A 125 -12.26 20.00 9.86
C TYR A 125 -10.99 19.43 10.49
N ASN A 126 -11.10 18.72 11.62
CA ASN A 126 -9.96 18.04 12.24
C ASN A 126 -9.41 16.92 11.34
N HIS A 127 -10.29 16.22 10.62
CA HIS A 127 -9.87 15.20 9.65
C HIS A 127 -9.07 15.78 8.49
N LEU A 128 -9.23 17.05 8.14
CA LEU A 128 -8.41 17.66 7.09
C LEU A 128 -6.94 17.80 7.51
N ILE A 129 -6.71 18.18 8.78
CA ILE A 129 -5.35 18.29 9.34
C ILE A 129 -4.71 16.89 9.38
N GLN A 130 -5.46 15.90 9.85
CA GLN A 130 -5.01 14.52 9.91
C GLN A 130 -4.74 13.93 8.52
N ALA A 131 -5.64 14.15 7.57
CA ALA A 131 -5.46 13.71 6.18
C ALA A 131 -4.21 14.34 5.57
N THR A 132 -3.91 15.60 5.91
CA THR A 132 -2.68 16.27 5.46
C THR A 132 -1.44 15.57 6.01
N THR A 133 -1.40 15.23 7.30
CA THR A 133 -0.24 14.54 7.89
C THR A 133 -0.10 13.10 7.40
N GLN A 134 -1.22 12.38 7.20
CA GLN A 134 -1.25 11.05 6.57
C GLN A 134 -0.74 11.10 5.12
N ALA A 135 -1.15 12.11 4.35
CA ALA A 135 -0.69 12.28 2.99
C ALA A 135 0.82 12.51 2.91
N ILE A 136 1.34 13.40 3.75
CA ILE A 136 2.77 13.68 3.78
C ILE A 136 3.57 12.44 4.19
N SER A 137 3.12 11.67 5.20
CA SER A 137 3.84 10.45 5.61
C SER A 137 3.83 9.38 4.54
N ALA A 138 2.72 9.18 3.84
CA ALA A 138 2.62 8.22 2.74
C ALA A 138 3.50 8.61 1.54
N ILE A 139 3.50 9.89 1.15
CA ILE A 139 4.33 10.40 0.06
C ILE A 139 5.81 10.28 0.44
N ALA A 140 6.19 10.72 1.64
CA ALA A 140 7.58 10.64 2.12
C ALA A 140 8.06 9.20 2.30
N GLY A 141 7.16 8.26 2.58
CA GLY A 141 7.45 6.82 2.61
C GLY A 141 7.55 6.18 1.22
N GLY A 142 7.21 6.91 0.16
CA GLY A 142 7.30 6.46 -1.23
C GLY A 142 6.06 5.72 -1.75
N ALA A 143 4.85 6.10 -1.34
CA ALA A 143 3.62 5.61 -1.96
C ALA A 143 3.47 6.14 -3.41
N ASP A 144 3.00 5.30 -4.32
CA ASP A 144 2.84 5.63 -5.74
C ASP A 144 1.46 6.22 -6.06
N ARG A 145 0.42 5.80 -5.32
CA ARG A 145 -0.94 6.35 -5.42
C ARG A 145 -1.49 6.65 -4.05
N LEU A 146 -2.24 7.75 -3.95
CA LEU A 146 -2.80 8.25 -2.71
C LEU A 146 -4.32 8.35 -2.82
N THR A 147 -5.03 7.82 -1.84
CA THR A 147 -6.48 7.98 -1.70
C THR A 147 -6.79 8.71 -0.40
N VAL A 148 -7.12 9.99 -0.52
CA VAL A 148 -7.54 10.84 0.59
C VAL A 148 -9.05 10.75 0.75
N LEU A 149 -9.52 10.34 1.93
CA LEU A 149 -10.95 10.27 2.22
C LEU A 149 -11.54 11.67 2.49
N PRO A 150 -12.78 11.95 2.05
CA PRO A 150 -13.49 13.16 2.45
C PRO A 150 -13.65 13.24 3.97
N ALA A 151 -13.49 14.43 4.53
CA ALA A 151 -13.51 14.62 5.97
C ALA A 151 -14.83 14.25 6.67
N ASP A 152 -15.94 14.24 5.94
CA ASP A 152 -17.27 13.87 6.46
C ASP A 152 -17.71 12.45 6.09
N VAL A 153 -16.81 11.62 5.55
CA VAL A 153 -17.09 10.23 5.13
C VAL A 153 -17.58 9.33 6.27
N GLN A 154 -17.24 9.69 7.51
CA GLN A 154 -17.66 8.92 8.69
C GLN A 154 -19.12 9.13 9.06
N ASN A 155 -19.75 10.17 8.53
CA ASN A 155 -21.19 10.34 8.69
C ASN A 155 -21.88 9.31 7.79
N PRO A 156 -22.67 8.36 8.34
CA PRO A 156 -23.34 7.34 7.54
C PRO A 156 -24.31 7.92 6.49
N ALA A 157 -24.80 9.15 6.68
CA ALA A 157 -25.61 9.84 5.69
C ALA A 157 -24.80 10.42 4.51
N LYS A 158 -23.47 10.30 4.55
CA LYS A 158 -22.52 10.91 3.61
C LYS A 158 -21.36 9.97 3.29
N GLU A 159 -21.67 8.72 2.93
CA GLU A 159 -20.66 7.70 2.59
C GLU A 159 -19.72 8.14 1.46
N GLU A 160 -20.18 8.98 0.53
CA GLU A 160 -19.33 9.56 -0.54
C GLU A 160 -18.69 10.91 -0.17
N GLY A 161 -18.92 11.40 1.05
CA GLY A 161 -18.62 12.75 1.50
C GLY A 161 -19.47 13.84 0.83
N SER A 162 -19.47 15.06 1.38
CA SER A 162 -20.15 16.19 0.72
C SER A 162 -19.28 16.77 -0.41
N PRO A 163 -19.89 17.46 -1.41
CA PRO A 163 -19.14 18.05 -2.53
C PRO A 163 -17.97 18.95 -2.09
N THR A 164 -18.14 19.69 -1.00
CA THR A 164 -17.10 20.55 -0.43
C THR A 164 -15.92 19.74 0.09
N PHE A 165 -16.15 18.70 0.88
CA PHE A 165 -15.07 17.89 1.44
C PHE A 165 -14.42 16.98 0.41
N ARG A 166 -15.16 16.50 -0.60
CA ARG A 166 -14.57 15.84 -1.78
C ARG A 166 -13.62 16.77 -2.54
N ARG A 167 -14.02 18.04 -2.74
CA ARG A 167 -13.15 19.04 -3.37
C ARG A 167 -11.90 19.30 -2.53
N MET A 168 -12.04 19.39 -1.21
CA MET A 168 -10.91 19.57 -0.30
C MET A 168 -9.94 18.38 -0.32
N ALA A 169 -10.46 17.15 -0.26
CA ALA A 169 -9.64 15.94 -0.37
C ALA A 169 -8.85 15.89 -1.68
N ARG A 170 -9.49 16.21 -2.82
CA ARG A 170 -8.80 16.32 -4.11
C ARG A 170 -7.74 17.42 -4.13
N ASN A 171 -8.08 18.61 -3.60
CA ASN A 171 -7.18 19.76 -3.61
C ASN A 171 -5.92 19.53 -2.77
N LEU A 172 -5.99 18.69 -1.73
CA LEU A 172 -4.81 18.31 -0.95
C LEU A 172 -3.69 17.74 -1.83
N HIS A 173 -4.02 16.90 -2.81
CA HIS A 173 -3.02 16.38 -3.77
C HIS A 173 -2.36 17.51 -4.58
N HIS A 174 -3.14 18.50 -5.01
CA HIS A 174 -2.62 19.62 -5.80
C HIS A 174 -1.70 20.52 -4.97
N ILE A 175 -2.07 20.81 -3.72
CA ILE A 175 -1.26 21.60 -2.79
C ILE A 175 0.06 20.85 -2.49
N LEU A 176 -0.03 19.57 -2.15
CA LEU A 176 1.16 18.76 -1.86
C LEU A 176 2.06 18.52 -3.07
N ARG A 177 1.55 18.66 -4.30
CA ARG A 177 2.39 18.59 -5.50
C ARG A 177 2.99 19.95 -5.86
N SER A 178 2.21 21.01 -5.78
CA SER A 178 2.55 22.31 -6.38
C SER A 178 3.20 23.29 -5.40
N GLU A 179 3.00 23.10 -4.10
CA GLU A 179 3.37 24.11 -3.09
C GLU A 179 4.29 23.58 -1.97
N SER A 180 4.35 22.27 -1.74
CA SER A 180 5.11 21.69 -0.62
C SER A 180 6.55 21.28 -0.96
N TYR A 181 6.95 21.31 -2.25
CA TYR A 181 8.25 20.85 -2.74
C TYR A 181 8.61 19.41 -2.38
N MET A 182 7.61 18.55 -2.11
CA MET A 182 7.86 17.15 -1.78
C MET A 182 8.49 16.34 -2.92
N GLU A 183 8.43 16.83 -4.16
CA GLU A 183 9.10 16.23 -5.32
C GLU A 183 10.58 16.62 -5.46
N ALA A 184 11.09 17.53 -4.62
CA ALA A 184 12.47 18.02 -4.75
C ALA A 184 13.54 16.97 -4.39
N VAL A 185 13.20 15.99 -3.54
CA VAL A 185 14.11 14.92 -3.08
C VAL A 185 13.35 13.59 -3.10
N ALA A 186 14.02 12.53 -3.56
CA ALA A 186 13.40 11.21 -3.72
C ALA A 186 12.99 10.55 -2.40
N ASP A 187 13.85 10.61 -1.36
CA ASP A 187 13.55 10.16 0.00
C ASP A 187 14.03 11.22 1.00
N PRO A 188 13.13 12.05 1.56
CA PRO A 188 13.50 13.09 2.52
C PRO A 188 13.86 12.53 3.90
N ALA A 189 13.54 11.27 4.19
CA ALA A 189 13.80 10.62 5.47
C ALA A 189 15.14 9.85 5.48
N ALA A 190 15.76 9.66 4.32
CA ALA A 190 17.03 8.96 4.18
C ALA A 190 18.14 9.59 5.04
N GLY A 191 18.88 8.75 5.77
CA GLY A 191 20.01 9.17 6.60
C GLY A 191 19.64 9.67 8.00
N SER A 192 18.35 9.78 8.32
CA SER A 192 17.89 10.00 9.69
C SER A 192 18.02 8.71 10.50
N TYR A 193 18.88 8.71 11.53
CA TYR A 193 19.07 7.55 12.42
C TYR A 193 17.74 6.97 12.91
N PHE A 194 16.79 7.83 13.29
CA PHE A 194 15.48 7.41 13.78
C PHE A 194 14.65 6.69 12.70
N PHE A 195 14.63 7.18 11.47
CA PHE A 195 13.86 6.57 10.40
C PHE A 195 14.51 5.26 9.91
N GLU A 196 15.84 5.21 9.81
CA GLU A 196 16.55 3.98 9.44
C GLU A 196 16.32 2.88 10.50
N ASP A 197 16.56 3.19 11.78
CA ASP A 197 16.40 2.22 12.88
C ASP A 197 14.95 1.71 13.01
N LEU A 198 13.97 2.60 12.92
CA LEU A 198 12.56 2.20 12.99
C LEU A 198 12.12 1.37 11.78
N THR A 199 12.61 1.70 10.59
CA THR A 199 12.32 0.94 9.36
C THR A 199 12.92 -0.47 9.43
N GLU A 200 14.18 -0.58 9.84
CA GLU A 200 14.88 -1.86 9.96
C GLU A 200 14.22 -2.76 11.01
N LYS A 201 13.91 -2.21 12.20
CA LYS A 201 13.21 -2.95 13.25
C LYS A 201 11.85 -3.46 12.80
N LEU A 202 11.08 -2.61 12.11
CA LEU A 202 9.75 -2.97 11.61
C LEU A 202 9.84 -4.08 10.55
N ALA A 203 10.79 -3.97 9.61
CA ALA A 203 11.01 -4.99 8.59
C ALA A 203 11.47 -6.31 9.20
N ALA A 204 12.47 -6.29 10.10
CA ALA A 204 12.99 -7.49 10.76
C ALA A 204 11.91 -8.22 11.58
N GLU A 205 11.13 -7.48 12.36
CA GLU A 205 10.06 -8.06 13.17
C GLU A 205 8.96 -8.68 12.29
N THR A 206 8.59 -7.98 11.21
CA THR A 206 7.60 -8.49 10.25
C THR A 206 8.09 -9.78 9.60
N TRP A 207 9.34 -9.80 9.13
CA TRP A 207 9.93 -10.97 8.47
C TRP A 207 9.98 -12.17 9.42
N ARG A 208 10.39 -11.94 10.68
CA ARG A 208 10.39 -12.96 11.73
C ARG A 208 9.00 -13.59 11.88
N ARG A 209 7.95 -12.76 12.07
CA ARG A 209 6.56 -13.23 12.22
C ARG A 209 6.05 -13.97 10.99
N PHE A 210 6.39 -13.49 9.80
CA PHE A 210 6.03 -14.16 8.53
C PHE A 210 6.66 -15.55 8.43
N THR A 211 7.91 -15.72 8.86
CA THR A 211 8.60 -17.02 8.81
C THR A 211 8.19 -17.98 9.92
N GLU A 212 7.81 -17.50 11.11
CA GLU A 212 7.37 -18.36 12.22
C GLU A 212 5.97 -18.96 12.00
N GLY A 213 5.15 -18.34 11.15
CA GLY A 213 3.82 -18.83 10.81
C GLY A 213 3.78 -19.88 9.68
N LYS A 214 4.93 -20.21 9.07
CA LYS A 214 5.07 -21.24 8.02
C LYS A 214 5.59 -22.55 8.61
#